data_AF-A0A7H9ASU8-F1
#
_entry.id   AF-A0A7H9ASU8-F1
#
_cell.length_a   1.000
_cell.length_b   1.000
_cell.length_c   1.000
_cell.angle_alpha   90.00
_cell.angle_beta   90.00
_cell.angle_gamma   90.00
#
_symmetry.space_group_name_H-M   'P 1'
#
loop_
_entity.id
_entity.type
_entity.pdbx_description
1 polymer ?
#
loop_
_entity_poly.entity_id
_entity_poly.type
_entity_poly.pdbx_seq_one_letter_code
_entity_poly.pdbx_strand_id
1 'polypeptide(L)'
;METKYDNLVDQLEEILEKNRDAEKGYRKAAENADSHSLKSYFENKASERAQFNNALKREMVANYDDIDDDSSFTGSIHRAWMDVKAFFSGDDDEAMLEEAIRGDKAAVEEYDEVLDDTHLPSSIATLIREQKTKIRTDLNKIKSMEDLA
;
A
#
# COMPACT_ATOMS: atom_id res chain seq x y z
N MET A 1 4.22 28.67 -4.68
CA MET A 1 2.80 28.58 -4.25
C MET A 1 2.36 27.25 -4.78
N GLU A 2 2.23 26.27 -3.88
CA GLU A 2 1.85 24.90 -4.22
C GLU A 2 0.42 24.92 -4.78
N THR A 3 0.24 24.34 -5.95
CA THR A 3 -1.06 24.29 -6.63
C THR A 3 -1.88 23.11 -6.11
N LYS A 4 -3.20 23.11 -6.37
CA LYS A 4 -4.02 21.91 -6.08
C LYS A 4 -3.54 20.67 -6.84
N TYR A 5 -2.90 20.85 -7.99
CA TYR A 5 -2.31 19.76 -8.76
C TYR A 5 -1.08 19.18 -8.05
N ASP A 6 -0.23 20.05 -7.49
CA ASP A 6 0.95 19.63 -6.72
C ASP A 6 0.50 18.78 -5.51
N ASN A 7 -0.54 19.23 -4.79
CA ASN A 7 -1.11 18.48 -3.66
C ASN A 7 -1.66 17.10 -4.05
N LEU A 8 -2.32 16.99 -5.22
CA LEU A 8 -2.85 15.72 -5.70
C LEU A 8 -1.72 14.76 -6.12
N VAL A 9 -0.67 15.28 -6.76
CA VAL A 9 0.51 14.48 -7.12
C VAL A 9 1.19 13.99 -5.84
N ASP A 10 1.38 14.85 -4.84
CA ASP A 10 1.93 14.49 -3.52
C ASP A 10 1.12 13.37 -2.84
N GLN A 11 -0.21 13.46 -2.87
CA GLN A 11 -1.09 12.42 -2.35
C GLN A 11 -0.92 11.08 -3.08
N LEU A 12 -0.76 11.10 -4.40
CA LEU A 12 -0.53 9.88 -5.18
C LEU A 12 0.89 9.31 -4.97
N GLU A 13 1.89 10.18 -4.82
CA GLU A 13 3.25 9.79 -4.43
C GLU A 13 3.26 9.09 -3.07
N GLU A 14 2.46 9.56 -2.12
CA GLU A 14 2.30 8.92 -0.83
C GLU A 14 1.68 7.51 -0.94
N ILE A 15 0.72 7.30 -1.85
CA ILE A 15 0.21 5.95 -2.14
C ILE A 15 1.31 5.05 -2.73
N LEU A 16 2.19 5.58 -3.61
CA LEU A 16 3.33 4.83 -4.14
C LEU A 16 4.31 4.45 -3.02
N GLU A 17 4.64 5.37 -2.13
CA GLU A 17 5.55 5.09 -1.00
C GLU A 17 4.95 4.03 -0.07
N LYS A 18 3.66 4.15 0.29
CA LYS A 18 2.96 3.18 1.13
C LYS A 18 2.93 1.79 0.51
N ASN A 19 2.69 1.68 -0.79
CA ASN A 19 2.76 0.38 -1.46
C ASN A 19 4.19 -0.20 -1.43
N ARG A 20 5.22 0.64 -1.57
CA ARG A 20 6.62 0.20 -1.50
C ARG A 20 7.00 -0.27 -0.10
N ASP A 21 6.55 0.43 0.94
CA ASP A 21 6.81 0.03 2.32
C ASP A 21 6.01 -1.21 2.71
N ALA A 22 4.77 -1.34 2.21
CA ALA A 22 3.98 -2.57 2.33
C ALA A 22 4.69 -3.76 1.69
N GLU A 23 5.19 -3.59 0.46
CA GLU A 23 5.96 -4.61 -0.23
C GLU A 23 7.18 -5.08 0.60
N LYS A 24 7.95 -4.14 1.17
CA LYS A 24 9.09 -4.47 2.04
C LYS A 24 8.66 -5.17 3.32
N GLY A 25 7.62 -4.65 3.99
CA GLY A 25 7.08 -5.22 5.22
C GLY A 25 6.60 -6.66 5.02
N TYR A 26 5.85 -6.91 3.95
CA TYR A 26 5.40 -8.25 3.58
C TYR A 26 6.53 -9.19 3.19
N ARG A 27 7.54 -8.73 2.42
CA ARG A 27 8.72 -9.56 2.16
C ARG A 27 9.42 -9.94 3.46
N LYS A 28 9.55 -9.00 4.39
CA LYS A 28 10.16 -9.26 5.68
C LYS A 28 9.33 -10.24 6.50
N ALA A 29 8.01 -10.09 6.54
CA ALA A 29 7.12 -11.02 7.21
C ALA A 29 7.25 -12.45 6.62
N ALA A 30 7.32 -12.58 5.29
CA ALA A 30 7.53 -13.87 4.63
C ALA A 30 8.88 -14.53 4.97
N GLU A 31 9.93 -13.74 5.20
CA GLU A 31 11.24 -14.27 5.62
C GLU A 31 11.22 -14.84 7.03
N ASN A 32 10.40 -14.29 7.93
CA ASN A 32 10.37 -14.65 9.35
C ASN A 32 9.17 -15.53 9.73
N ALA A 33 8.22 -15.74 8.81
CA ALA A 33 7.07 -16.57 9.07
C ALA A 33 7.46 -18.05 9.21
N ASP A 34 7.01 -18.68 10.30
CA ASP A 34 7.24 -20.10 10.56
C ASP A 34 6.26 -20.97 9.77
N SER A 35 5.01 -20.52 9.66
CA SER A 35 3.98 -21.22 8.90
C SER A 35 4.17 -21.05 7.39
N HIS A 36 4.21 -22.18 6.67
CA HIS A 36 4.30 -22.18 5.21
C HIS A 36 3.12 -21.42 4.56
N SER A 37 1.92 -21.50 5.14
CA SER A 37 0.76 -20.78 4.61
C SER A 37 0.88 -19.26 4.80
N LEU A 38 1.41 -18.81 5.94
CA LEU A 38 1.61 -17.38 6.20
C LEU A 38 2.76 -16.83 5.36
N LYS A 39 3.83 -17.60 5.18
CA LYS A 39 4.88 -17.25 4.24
C LYS A 39 4.34 -17.02 2.83
N SER A 40 3.58 -17.97 2.28
CA SER A 40 2.96 -17.81 0.95
C SER A 40 1.96 -16.64 0.92
N TYR A 41 1.22 -16.42 2.00
CA TYR A 41 0.31 -15.28 2.10
C TYR A 41 1.09 -13.94 1.99
N PHE A 42 2.14 -13.77 2.78
CA PHE A 42 2.96 -12.56 2.77
C PHE A 42 3.73 -12.37 1.45
N GLU A 43 4.22 -13.43 0.80
CA GLU A 43 4.84 -13.34 -0.54
C GLU A 43 3.84 -12.83 -1.58
N ASN A 44 2.61 -13.35 -1.57
CA ASN A 44 1.55 -12.90 -2.46
C ASN A 44 1.20 -11.43 -2.21
N LYS A 45 1.15 -11.01 -0.94
CA LYS A 45 0.89 -9.62 -0.54
C LYS A 45 2.00 -8.68 -1.00
N ALA A 46 3.26 -9.07 -0.88
CA ALA A 46 4.38 -8.29 -1.41
C ALA A 46 4.28 -8.11 -2.93
N SER A 47 3.98 -9.18 -3.66
CA SER A 47 3.81 -9.13 -5.12
C SER A 47 2.64 -8.22 -5.54
N GLU A 48 1.52 -8.30 -4.83
CA GLU A 48 0.35 -7.45 -5.06
C GLU A 48 0.68 -5.96 -4.88
N ARG A 49 1.37 -5.61 -3.79
CA ARG A 49 1.79 -4.22 -3.52
C ARG A 49 2.75 -3.68 -4.58
N ALA A 50 3.67 -4.50 -5.05
CA ALA A 50 4.55 -4.15 -6.18
C ALA A 50 3.74 -3.89 -7.48
N GLN A 51 2.75 -4.72 -7.77
CA GLN A 51 1.88 -4.56 -8.95
C GLN A 51 1.05 -3.29 -8.86
N PHE A 52 0.51 -2.96 -7.68
CA PHE A 52 -0.22 -1.72 -7.43
C PHE A 52 0.63 -0.49 -7.70
N ASN A 53 1.86 -0.49 -7.18
CA ASN A 53 2.82 0.59 -7.37
C ASN A 53 3.14 0.81 -8.86
N ASN A 54 3.45 -0.27 -9.58
CA ASN A 54 3.75 -0.22 -11.01
C ASN A 54 2.55 0.27 -11.85
N ALA A 55 1.34 -0.17 -11.52
CA ALA A 55 0.13 0.29 -12.21
C ALA A 55 -0.11 1.78 -11.96
N LEU A 56 0.00 2.23 -10.71
CA LEU A 56 -0.27 3.61 -10.34
C LEU A 56 0.77 4.56 -10.95
N LYS A 57 2.05 4.20 -10.88
CA LYS A 57 3.12 4.98 -11.49
C LYS A 57 2.90 5.18 -12.99
N ARG A 58 2.51 4.12 -13.71
CA ARG A 58 2.21 4.23 -15.15
C ARG A 58 1.07 5.19 -15.44
N GLU A 59 -0.01 5.15 -14.66
CA GLU A 59 -1.12 6.09 -14.82
C GLU A 59 -0.72 7.53 -14.47
N MET A 60 0.12 7.71 -13.46
CA MET A 60 0.66 9.03 -13.09
C MET A 60 1.50 9.64 -14.21
N VAL A 61 2.47 8.89 -14.76
CA VAL A 61 3.28 9.33 -15.92
C VAL A 61 2.41 9.64 -17.15
N ALA A 62 1.29 8.92 -17.33
CA ALA A 62 0.39 9.15 -18.46
C ALA A 62 -0.52 10.38 -18.31
N ASN A 63 -0.76 10.86 -17.07
CA ASN A 63 -1.70 11.94 -16.79
C ASN A 63 -1.03 13.25 -16.33
N TYR A 64 0.24 13.23 -15.93
CA TYR A 64 0.94 14.40 -15.40
C TYR A 64 2.29 14.60 -16.11
N ASP A 65 2.47 15.78 -16.72
CA ASP A 65 3.61 16.10 -17.60
C ASP A 65 4.97 16.21 -16.86
N ASP A 66 4.96 16.49 -15.55
CA ASP A 66 6.17 16.70 -14.74
C ASP A 66 6.64 15.44 -13.98
N ILE A 67 6.03 14.29 -14.25
CA ILE A 67 6.38 13.03 -13.61
C ILE A 67 7.39 12.27 -14.48
N ASP A 68 8.66 12.33 -14.09
CA ASP A 68 9.73 11.56 -14.74
C ASP A 68 9.64 10.08 -14.34
N ASP A 69 9.79 9.17 -15.31
CA ASP A 69 9.79 7.72 -15.07
C ASP A 69 11.01 7.30 -14.22
N ASP A 70 12.10 8.07 -14.23
CA ASP A 70 13.24 7.86 -13.33
C ASP A 70 13.14 8.62 -12.01
N SER A 71 12.11 9.45 -11.80
CA SER A 71 11.93 10.10 -10.51
C SER A 71 11.65 9.02 -9.46
N SER A 72 12.60 8.85 -8.54
CA SER A 72 12.26 8.30 -7.25
C SER A 72 11.38 9.38 -6.61
N PHE A 73 10.06 9.25 -6.74
CA PHE A 73 9.08 9.99 -5.96
C PHE A 73 9.55 9.98 -4.50
N THR A 74 10.21 11.06 -4.14
CA THR A 74 10.84 11.33 -2.84
C THR A 74 10.41 12.72 -2.40
N GLY A 75 9.26 13.17 -2.93
CA GLY A 75 8.49 14.29 -2.39
C GLY A 75 8.47 14.13 -0.88
N SER A 76 8.83 15.21 -0.19
CA SER A 76 9.25 15.19 1.21
C SER A 76 8.09 14.86 2.16
N ILE A 77 7.63 13.62 2.18
CA ILE A 77 6.48 13.18 2.97
C ILE A 77 6.98 12.14 3.97
N HIS A 78 7.42 12.61 5.13
CA HIS A 78 7.70 11.73 6.25
C HIS A 78 6.39 11.30 6.93
N ARG A 79 5.79 10.20 6.46
CA ARG A 79 4.87 9.40 7.28
C ARG A 79 5.33 7.95 7.34
N ALA A 80 6.14 7.66 8.35
CA ALA A 80 6.54 6.30 8.71
C ALA A 80 5.31 5.56 9.26
N TRP A 81 4.74 4.64 8.48
CA TRP A 81 3.45 4.06 8.84
C TRP A 81 3.45 2.56 9.09
N MET A 82 4.04 1.77 8.19
CA MET A 82 4.36 0.39 8.55
C MET A 82 5.60 0.42 9.43
N ASP A 83 5.44 0.11 10.71
CA ASP A 83 6.59 -0.09 11.58
C ASP A 83 7.26 -1.39 11.15
N VAL A 84 8.10 -1.33 10.11
CA VAL A 84 8.86 -2.48 9.65
C VAL A 84 9.71 -3.02 10.81
N LYS A 85 10.10 -2.18 11.80
CA LYS A 85 10.75 -2.63 13.03
C LYS A 85 9.84 -3.49 13.90
N ALA A 86 8.53 -3.28 13.89
CA ALA A 86 7.59 -4.17 14.57
C ALA A 86 7.60 -5.58 13.95
N PHE A 87 7.77 -5.71 12.62
CA PHE A 87 8.02 -7.00 11.98
C PHE A 87 9.39 -7.61 12.35
N PHE A 88 10.36 -6.81 12.79
CA PHE A 88 11.65 -7.31 13.32
C PHE A 88 11.57 -7.72 14.80
N SER A 89 10.55 -7.28 15.54
CA SER A 89 10.37 -7.59 16.97
C SER A 89 9.23 -8.57 17.27
N GLY A 90 8.39 -8.89 16.29
CA GLY A 90 7.36 -9.91 16.41
C GLY A 90 8.02 -11.29 16.45
N ASP A 91 8.14 -11.86 17.64
CA ASP A 91 8.67 -13.22 17.82
C ASP A 91 7.67 -14.32 17.39
N ASP A 92 6.49 -13.96 16.86
CA ASP A 92 5.52 -14.92 16.33
C ASP A 92 4.67 -14.40 15.14
N ASP A 93 4.14 -15.37 14.37
CA ASP A 93 3.35 -15.23 13.15
C ASP A 93 2.08 -14.34 13.29
N GLU A 94 1.41 -14.37 14.44
CA GLU A 94 0.21 -13.60 14.78
C GLU A 94 0.52 -12.11 14.86
N ALA A 95 1.60 -11.73 15.56
CA ALA A 95 2.04 -10.34 15.67
C ALA A 95 2.35 -9.73 14.29
N MET A 96 3.00 -10.50 13.40
CA MET A 96 3.25 -10.04 12.03
C MET A 96 1.95 -9.86 11.22
N LEU A 97 0.97 -10.75 11.42
CA LEU A 97 -0.33 -10.65 10.75
C LEU A 97 -1.13 -9.44 11.25
N GLU A 98 -1.17 -9.18 12.55
CA GLU A 98 -1.82 -8.01 13.14
C GLU A 98 -1.23 -6.70 12.60
N GLU A 99 0.09 -6.64 12.48
CA GLU A 99 0.80 -5.49 11.93
C GLU A 99 0.48 -5.27 10.45
N ALA A 100 0.40 -6.35 9.67
CA ALA A 100 -0.06 -6.28 8.29
C ALA A 100 -1.51 -5.77 8.18
N ILE A 101 -2.42 -6.25 9.03
CA ILE A 101 -3.83 -5.81 9.07
C ILE A 101 -3.92 -4.33 9.42
N ARG A 102 -3.12 -3.86 10.38
CA ARG A 102 -3.07 -2.45 10.79
C ARG A 102 -2.60 -1.56 9.64
N GLY A 103 -1.55 -1.98 8.93
CA GLY A 103 -1.05 -1.29 7.74
C GLY A 103 -2.10 -1.23 6.62
N ASP A 104 -2.78 -2.35 6.34
CA ASP A 104 -3.80 -2.44 5.30
C ASP A 104 -5.04 -1.57 5.59
N LYS A 105 -5.48 -1.49 6.86
CA LYS A 105 -6.62 -0.62 7.25
C LYS A 105 -6.31 0.85 6.99
N ALA A 106 -5.13 1.30 7.37
CA ALA A 106 -4.74 2.68 7.14
C ALA A 106 -4.50 2.98 5.66
N ALA A 107 -3.97 2.03 4.89
CA ALA A 107 -3.90 2.17 3.44
C ALA A 107 -5.30 2.39 2.84
N VAL A 108 -6.33 1.70 3.33
CA VAL A 108 -7.70 1.91 2.87
C VAL A 108 -8.22 3.32 3.15
N GLU A 109 -7.93 3.88 4.33
CA GLU A 109 -8.33 5.25 4.72
C GLU A 109 -7.69 6.29 3.79
N GLU A 110 -6.41 6.13 3.48
CA GLU A 110 -5.68 7.03 2.58
C GLU A 110 -6.19 6.94 1.14
N TYR A 111 -6.54 5.73 0.68
CA TYR A 111 -7.20 5.58 -0.60
C TYR A 111 -8.60 6.20 -0.61
N ASP A 112 -9.31 6.27 0.53
CA ASP A 112 -10.56 7.06 0.65
C ASP A 112 -10.25 8.56 0.47
N GLU A 113 -9.24 9.10 1.16
CA GLU A 113 -8.86 10.52 1.08
C GLU A 113 -8.50 10.97 -0.34
N VAL A 114 -7.71 10.17 -1.08
CA VAL A 114 -7.35 10.48 -2.47
C VAL A 114 -8.57 10.43 -3.40
N LEU A 115 -9.50 9.50 -3.17
CA LEU A 115 -10.71 9.36 -3.99
C LEU A 115 -11.73 10.49 -3.78
N ASP A 116 -11.60 11.26 -2.70
CA ASP A 116 -12.44 12.43 -2.42
C ASP A 116 -11.99 13.67 -3.20
N ASP A 117 -10.79 13.68 -3.81
CA ASP A 117 -10.37 14.79 -4.67
C ASP A 117 -11.08 14.75 -6.03
N THR A 118 -11.87 15.80 -6.30
CA THR A 118 -12.65 15.95 -7.53
C THR A 118 -11.81 16.19 -8.79
N HIS A 119 -10.52 16.52 -8.65
CA HIS A 119 -9.60 16.75 -9.76
C HIS A 119 -8.84 15.48 -10.15
N LEU A 120 -9.03 14.38 -9.42
CA LEU A 120 -8.41 13.10 -9.73
C LEU A 120 -8.84 12.60 -11.11
N PRO A 121 -7.88 12.33 -12.04
CA PRO A 121 -8.20 11.77 -13.33
C PRO A 121 -8.98 10.46 -13.21
N SER A 122 -9.97 10.26 -14.09
CA SER A 122 -10.90 9.12 -13.97
C SER A 122 -10.22 7.75 -14.06
N SER A 123 -9.12 7.65 -14.82
CA SER A 123 -8.36 6.40 -14.93
C SER A 123 -7.64 6.08 -13.62
N ILE A 124 -6.97 7.07 -13.01
CA ILE A 124 -6.34 6.93 -11.69
C ILE A 124 -7.39 6.62 -10.63
N ALA A 125 -8.52 7.33 -10.61
CA ALA A 125 -9.61 7.07 -9.66
C ALA A 125 -10.17 5.64 -9.77
N THR A 126 -10.24 5.08 -10.99
CA THR A 126 -10.65 3.70 -11.20
C THR A 126 -9.62 2.74 -10.63
N LEU A 127 -8.34 2.94 -10.93
CA LEU A 127 -7.25 2.11 -10.44
C LEU A 127 -7.16 2.12 -8.89
N ILE A 128 -7.24 3.29 -8.27
CA ILE A 128 -7.23 3.45 -6.80
C ILE A 128 -8.42 2.70 -6.18
N ARG A 129 -9.62 2.79 -6.77
CA ARG A 129 -10.79 2.01 -6.29
C ARG A 129 -10.58 0.50 -6.39
N GLU A 130 -10.00 0.01 -7.47
CA GLU A 130 -9.71 -1.43 -7.67
C GLU A 130 -8.74 -1.95 -6.60
N GLN A 131 -7.61 -1.25 -6.43
CA GLN A 131 -6.60 -1.59 -5.42
C GLN A 131 -7.20 -1.58 -4.02
N LYS A 132 -7.92 -0.51 -3.64
CA LYS A 132 -8.61 -0.41 -2.34
C LYS A 132 -9.60 -1.54 -2.11
N THR A 133 -10.40 -1.88 -3.13
CA THR A 133 -11.35 -2.99 -3.06
C THR A 133 -10.64 -4.31 -2.82
N LYS A 134 -9.47 -4.51 -3.45
CA LYS A 134 -8.67 -5.70 -3.22
C LYS A 134 -8.14 -5.78 -1.78
N ILE A 135 -7.58 -4.68 -1.26
CA ILE A 135 -7.10 -4.60 0.13
C ILE A 135 -8.25 -4.89 1.11
N ARG A 136 -9.42 -4.26 0.92
CA ARG A 136 -10.62 -4.52 1.74
C ARG A 136 -11.06 -5.99 1.68
N THR A 137 -11.03 -6.58 0.50
CA THR A 137 -11.39 -8.00 0.32
C THR A 137 -10.46 -8.90 1.11
N ASP A 138 -9.17 -8.60 1.12
CA ASP A 138 -8.20 -9.43 1.82
C ASP A 138 -8.22 -9.22 3.34
N LEU A 139 -8.44 -7.99 3.80
CA LEU A 139 -8.76 -7.70 5.21
C LEU A 139 -9.96 -8.52 5.72
N ASN A 140 -11.01 -8.64 4.90
CA ASN A 140 -12.20 -9.42 5.27
C ASN A 140 -11.92 -10.93 5.31
N LYS A 141 -11.05 -11.44 4.43
CA LYS A 141 -10.63 -12.85 4.47
C LYS A 141 -9.86 -13.17 5.75
N ILE A 142 -8.95 -12.30 6.17
CA ILE A 142 -8.16 -12.53 7.39
C ILE A 142 -9.05 -12.53 8.63
N LYS A 143 -9.97 -11.57 8.75
CA LYS A 143 -10.97 -11.57 9.84
C LYS A 143 -11.77 -12.88 9.89
N SER A 144 -12.17 -13.41 8.73
CA SER A 144 -12.88 -14.68 8.70
C SER A 144 -12.01 -15.88 9.09
N MET A 145 -10.69 -15.78 8.99
CA MET A 145 -9.76 -16.81 9.46
C MET A 145 -9.51 -16.70 10.97
N GLU A 146 -9.45 -15.48 11.53
CA GLU A 146 -9.38 -15.23 12.98
C GLU A 146 -10.65 -15.73 13.70
N ASP A 147 -11.84 -15.47 13.14
CA ASP A 147 -13.12 -15.90 13.73
C ASP A 147 -13.35 -17.42 13.71
N LEU A 148 -12.57 -18.18 12.92
CA LEU A 148 -12.69 -19.63 12.75
C LEU A 148 -11.62 -20.43 13.53
N ALA A 149 -10.62 -19.77 14.10
CA ALA A 149 -9.56 -20.36 14.92
C ALA A 149 -9.94 -20.39 16.41
#